data_AF-A0A6P7NH12-F1
#
_entry.id   AF-A0A6P7NH12-F1
#
_cell.length_a   1.000
_cell.length_b   1.000
_cell.length_c   1.000
_cell.angle_alpha   90.00
_cell.angle_beta   90.00
_cell.angle_gamma   90.00
#
_symmetry.space_group_name_H-M   'P 1'
#
loop_
_entity.id
_entity.type
_entity.pdbx_description
1 polymer ?
#
loop_
_entity_poly.entity_id
_entity_poly.type
_entity_poly.pdbx_seq_one_letter_code
_entity_poly.pdbx_strand_id
1 'polypeptide(L)'
;MGSKVSSKMAAPTARVIQAVRPHAPLIKFPNRQDVPRPNVQEVLKVLTANLPQHTAPSASIAAAPPPLSRPYAPLTSVASTPDTLASVQLLPARYRRRPLTLDEMDYIQRGGPE
;
A
#
# COMPACT_ATOMS: atom_id res chain seq x y z
N MET A 1 -28.04 -40.34 66.68
CA MET A 1 -27.10 -39.46 65.93
C MET A 1 -27.06 -39.95 64.49
N GLY A 2 -27.25 -39.08 63.50
CA GLY A 2 -27.11 -39.46 62.08
C GLY A 2 -27.90 -38.52 61.17
N SER A 3 -27.28 -37.42 60.79
CA SER A 3 -27.84 -36.27 60.10
C SER A 3 -28.34 -36.55 58.67
N LYS A 4 -29.41 -35.83 58.31
CA LYS A 4 -29.95 -35.63 56.97
C LYS A 4 -28.86 -35.05 56.05
N VAL A 5 -28.63 -35.65 54.88
CA VAL A 5 -27.89 -34.99 53.79
C VAL A 5 -28.79 -34.89 52.56
N SER A 6 -29.41 -33.72 52.41
CA SER A 6 -30.13 -33.35 51.20
C SER A 6 -29.10 -32.90 50.16
N SER A 7 -28.89 -33.72 49.13
CA SER A 7 -28.08 -33.35 47.97
C SER A 7 -28.84 -32.29 47.15
N LYS A 8 -28.41 -31.03 47.26
CA LYS A 8 -28.88 -29.93 46.43
C LYS A 8 -27.98 -29.84 45.20
N MET A 9 -28.42 -30.41 44.08
CA MET A 9 -27.77 -30.18 42.78
C MET A 9 -28.16 -28.79 42.28
N ALA A 10 -27.25 -27.82 42.37
CA ALA A 10 -27.40 -26.52 41.72
C ALA A 10 -27.04 -26.66 40.23
N ALA A 11 -28.06 -26.64 39.36
CA ALA A 11 -27.85 -26.57 37.93
C ALA A 11 -27.31 -25.18 37.56
N PRO A 12 -26.26 -25.05 36.74
CA PRO A 12 -25.80 -23.75 36.27
C PRO A 12 -26.80 -23.25 35.22
N THR A 13 -27.65 -22.30 35.60
CA THR A 13 -28.46 -21.51 34.66
C THR A 13 -27.52 -20.78 33.72
N ALA A 14 -27.34 -21.31 32.51
CA ALA A 14 -26.51 -20.71 31.47
C ALA A 14 -27.06 -19.32 31.12
N ARG A 15 -26.26 -18.28 31.37
CA ARG A 15 -26.61 -16.91 30.98
C ARG A 15 -26.50 -16.80 29.46
N VAL A 16 -27.62 -16.57 28.79
CA VAL A 16 -27.68 -16.28 27.36
C VAL A 16 -27.06 -14.89 27.14
N ILE A 17 -25.85 -14.84 26.58
CA ILE A 17 -25.19 -13.59 26.21
C ILE A 17 -25.71 -13.18 24.85
N GLN A 18 -26.59 -12.19 24.80
CA GLN A 18 -26.99 -11.56 23.56
C GLN A 18 -25.84 -10.67 23.06
N ALA A 19 -25.16 -11.12 22.01
CA ALA A 19 -24.10 -10.36 21.36
C ALA A 19 -24.72 -9.18 20.57
N VAL A 20 -24.68 -7.98 21.15
CA VAL A 20 -25.05 -6.73 20.45
C VAL A 20 -23.83 -6.22 19.68
N ARG A 21 -23.97 -6.05 18.36
CA ARG A 21 -22.89 -5.50 17.54
C ARG A 21 -22.75 -4.00 17.83
N PRO A 22 -21.56 -3.52 18.26
CA PRO A 22 -21.35 -2.09 18.45
C PRO A 22 -21.44 -1.36 17.10
N HIS A 23 -22.09 -0.19 17.11
CA HIS A 23 -22.25 0.65 15.92
C HIS A 23 -20.91 1.32 15.55
N ALA A 24 -20.46 1.15 14.29
CA ALA A 24 -19.29 1.83 13.76
C ALA A 24 -19.70 3.20 13.15
N PRO A 25 -19.22 4.34 13.67
CA PRO A 25 -19.56 5.64 13.13
C PRO A 25 -18.99 5.85 11.73
N LEU A 26 -19.74 6.57 10.88
CA LEU A 26 -19.27 6.98 9.55
C LEU A 26 -18.18 8.05 9.66
N ILE A 27 -17.22 8.02 8.72
CA ILE A 27 -16.21 9.06 8.59
C ILE A 27 -16.87 10.40 8.22
N LYS A 28 -16.38 11.50 8.79
CA LYS A 28 -16.84 12.85 8.48
C LYS A 28 -15.75 13.59 7.72
N PHE A 29 -16.12 14.23 6.61
CA PHE A 29 -15.21 15.10 5.87
C PHE A 29 -15.24 16.51 6.47
N PRO A 30 -14.09 17.20 6.57
CA PRO A 30 -14.04 18.60 6.99
C PRO A 30 -14.84 19.51 6.05
N ASN A 31 -15.49 20.54 6.60
CA ASN A 31 -16.14 21.57 5.80
C ASN A 31 -15.07 22.35 5.01
N ARG A 32 -15.22 22.45 3.69
CA ARG A 32 -14.27 23.11 2.79
C ARG A 32 -14.72 24.51 2.35
N GLN A 33 -15.74 25.08 3.01
CA GLN A 33 -16.25 26.41 2.68
C GLN A 33 -15.26 27.53 3.02
N ASP A 34 -14.49 27.38 4.10
CA ASP A 34 -13.51 28.40 4.55
C ASP A 34 -12.11 28.21 3.94
N VAL A 35 -11.89 27.12 3.18
CA VAL A 35 -10.61 26.86 2.53
C VAL A 35 -10.70 27.37 1.09
N PRO A 36 -10.04 28.49 0.75
CA PRO A 36 -10.01 28.96 -0.63
C PRO A 36 -9.41 27.86 -1.50
N ARG A 37 -10.09 27.54 -2.61
CA ARG A 37 -9.58 26.56 -3.58
C ARG A 37 -8.22 27.07 -4.06
N PRO A 38 -7.13 26.30 -3.90
CA PRO A 38 -5.81 26.75 -4.34
C PRO A 38 -5.85 26.98 -5.85
N ASN A 39 -5.39 28.16 -6.27
CA ASN A 39 -5.32 28.51 -7.69
C ASN A 39 -4.31 27.57 -8.36
N VAL A 40 -4.70 26.98 -9.50
CA VAL A 40 -3.85 26.06 -10.27
C VAL A 40 -2.49 26.71 -10.59
N GLN A 41 -2.46 28.03 -10.80
CA GLN A 41 -1.21 28.75 -11.07
C GLN A 41 -0.28 28.83 -9.85
N GLU A 42 -0.83 28.94 -8.65
CA GLU A 42 -0.04 28.98 -7.41
C GLU A 42 0.54 27.60 -7.10
N VAL A 43 -0.25 26.54 -7.29
CA VAL A 43 0.21 25.16 -7.14
C VAL A 43 1.35 24.86 -8.12
N LEU A 44 1.26 25.31 -9.36
CA LEU A 44 2.30 25.11 -10.37
C LEU A 44 3.60 25.85 -10.01
N LYS A 45 3.51 27.07 -9.47
CA LYS A 45 4.68 27.83 -9.00
C LYS A 45 5.36 27.14 -7.83
N VAL A 46 4.60 26.69 -6.84
CA VAL A 46 5.14 25.98 -5.66
C VAL A 46 5.78 24.64 -6.05
N LEU A 47 5.19 23.93 -7.01
CA LEU A 47 5.74 22.67 -7.51
C LEU A 47 7.05 22.89 -8.29
N THR A 48 7.13 23.96 -9.06
CA THR A 48 8.34 24.31 -9.83
C THR A 48 9.50 24.75 -8.92
N ALA A 49 9.19 25.47 -7.83
CA ALA A 49 10.20 25.95 -6.89
C ALA A 49 10.79 24.85 -5.98
N ASN A 50 10.09 23.72 -5.81
CA ASN A 50 10.53 22.60 -4.94
C ASN A 50 11.14 21.41 -5.70
N LEU A 51 11.35 21.52 -7.02
CA LEU A 51 11.99 20.45 -7.80
C LEU A 51 13.52 20.53 -7.64
N PRO A 52 14.20 19.52 -7.04
CA PRO A 52 15.66 19.54 -6.92
C PRO A 52 16.29 19.49 -8.32
N GLN A 53 17.04 20.53 -8.68
CA GLN A 53 17.85 20.56 -9.90
C GLN A 53 19.00 19.56 -9.76
N HIS A 54 18.85 18.38 -10.37
CA HIS A 54 19.94 17.42 -10.49
C HIS A 54 20.86 17.89 -11.62
N THR A 55 21.90 18.66 -11.29
CA THR A 55 23.03 18.91 -12.18
C THR A 55 23.82 17.61 -12.34
N ALA A 56 23.83 17.04 -13.54
CA ALA A 56 24.78 16.01 -13.93
C ALA A 56 25.52 16.47 -15.20
N PRO A 57 26.86 16.41 -15.25
CA PRO A 57 27.62 16.84 -16.41
C PRO A 57 27.60 15.76 -17.50
N SER A 58 27.38 16.19 -18.74
CA SER A 58 27.94 15.70 -19.99
C SER A 58 28.27 14.19 -20.09
N ALA A 59 27.36 13.41 -20.66
CA ALA A 59 27.72 12.21 -21.42
C ALA A 59 26.88 12.16 -22.70
N SER A 60 27.56 12.20 -23.84
CA SER A 60 26.99 12.18 -25.18
C SER A 60 26.09 10.97 -25.40
N ILE A 61 24.82 11.21 -25.74
CA ILE A 61 23.89 10.19 -26.23
C ILE A 61 23.79 10.35 -27.75
N ALA A 62 24.45 9.46 -28.48
CA ALA A 62 24.18 9.25 -29.89
C ALA A 62 22.82 8.57 -30.05
N ALA A 63 21.96 9.22 -30.84
CA ALA A 63 20.80 8.70 -31.56
C ALA A 63 19.98 7.56 -30.91
N ALA A 64 18.99 7.92 -30.10
CA ALA A 64 17.76 7.14 -29.91
C ALA A 64 16.56 8.10 -30.05
N PRO A 65 15.43 7.68 -30.67
CA PRO A 65 14.28 8.56 -30.89
C PRO A 65 13.68 9.01 -29.53
N PRO A 66 13.04 10.18 -29.46
CA PRO A 66 12.52 10.71 -28.20
C PRO A 66 11.48 9.73 -27.63
N PRO A 67 11.57 9.31 -26.36
CA PRO A 67 10.52 8.51 -25.76
C PRO A 67 9.26 9.38 -25.73
N LEU A 68 8.22 8.88 -26.39
CA LEU A 68 6.87 9.41 -26.34
C LEU A 68 6.51 9.77 -24.89
N SER A 69 5.99 10.98 -24.72
CA SER A 69 5.60 11.65 -23.49
C SER A 69 4.64 10.82 -22.62
N ARG A 70 5.12 9.76 -21.98
CA ARG A 70 4.49 9.21 -20.79
C ARG A 70 4.91 10.16 -19.66
N PRO A 71 3.98 10.80 -18.92
CA PRO A 71 4.37 11.52 -17.73
C PRO A 71 5.10 10.49 -16.87
N TYR A 72 6.41 10.69 -16.72
CA TYR A 72 7.22 9.98 -15.78
C TYR A 72 6.61 10.37 -14.44
N ALA A 73 5.62 9.59 -13.99
CA ALA A 73 5.25 9.60 -12.59
C ALA A 73 6.59 9.52 -11.87
N PRO A 74 6.87 10.40 -10.90
CA PRO A 74 8.03 10.18 -10.06
C PRO A 74 7.83 8.75 -9.58
N LEU A 75 8.69 7.83 -10.05
CA LEU A 75 8.83 6.55 -9.40
C LEU A 75 9.20 7.00 -8.01
N THR A 76 8.20 7.00 -7.12
CA THR A 76 8.46 7.08 -5.72
C THR A 76 9.37 5.88 -5.55
N SER A 77 10.68 6.16 -5.52
CA SER A 77 11.66 5.35 -4.86
C SER A 77 11.20 5.38 -3.41
N VAL A 78 10.09 4.68 -3.14
CA VAL A 78 9.87 4.10 -1.84
C VAL A 78 11.17 3.38 -1.65
N ALA A 79 11.91 3.76 -0.61
CA ALA A 79 13.05 3.00 -0.15
C ALA A 79 12.52 1.65 0.37
N SER A 80 11.91 0.86 -0.51
CA SER A 80 11.59 -0.52 -0.27
C SER A 80 12.94 -1.20 -0.27
N THR A 81 13.21 -1.90 0.82
CA THR A 81 14.33 -2.82 0.90
C THR A 81 14.28 -3.69 -0.36
N PRO A 82 15.35 -3.75 -1.17
CA PRO A 82 15.35 -4.53 -2.39
C PRO A 82 15.02 -5.97 -2.01
N ASP A 83 13.97 -6.50 -2.62
CA ASP A 83 13.49 -7.82 -2.31
C ASP A 83 14.58 -8.84 -2.63
N THR A 84 15.00 -9.58 -1.61
CA THR A 84 16.03 -10.62 -1.75
C THR A 84 15.35 -11.98 -1.85
N LEU A 85 15.96 -12.97 -2.52
CA LEU A 85 15.39 -14.31 -2.65
C LEU A 85 15.06 -14.94 -1.28
N ALA A 86 15.88 -14.64 -0.26
CA ALA A 86 15.66 -15.06 1.12
C ALA A 86 14.41 -14.41 1.75
N SER A 87 14.12 -13.13 1.47
CA SER A 87 12.92 -12.46 2.02
C SER A 87 11.64 -13.02 1.41
N VAL A 88 11.67 -13.40 0.13
CA VAL A 88 10.52 -14.03 -0.54
C VAL A 88 10.23 -15.43 0.03
N GLN A 89 11.25 -16.19 0.41
CA GLN A 89 11.05 -17.52 1.02
C GLN A 89 10.35 -17.44 2.39
N LEU A 90 10.58 -16.37 3.15
CA LEU A 90 9.95 -16.16 4.46
C LEU A 90 8.45 -15.88 4.37
N LEU A 91 7.96 -15.36 3.24
CA LEU A 91 6.54 -15.03 3.05
C LEU A 91 5.68 -16.30 2.96
N PRO A 92 4.41 -16.27 3.39
CA PRO A 92 3.48 -17.37 3.15
C PRO A 92 3.33 -17.70 1.66
N ALA A 93 3.11 -18.97 1.31
CA ALA A 93 3.10 -19.45 -0.08
C ALA A 93 2.17 -18.65 -1.01
N ARG A 94 1.01 -18.21 -0.50
CA ARG A 94 0.02 -17.37 -1.22
C ARG A 94 0.53 -15.98 -1.63
N TYR A 95 1.64 -15.52 -1.06
CA TYR A 95 2.24 -14.21 -1.31
C TYR A 95 3.64 -14.32 -1.94
N ARG A 96 4.15 -15.55 -2.19
CA ARG A 96 5.45 -15.73 -2.84
C ARG A 96 5.33 -15.49 -4.35
N ARG A 97 6.07 -14.51 -4.87
CA ARG A 97 6.23 -14.30 -6.32
C ARG A 97 7.14 -15.37 -6.94
N ARG A 98 6.99 -15.58 -8.26
CA ARG A 98 7.90 -16.44 -9.04
C ARG A 98 9.21 -15.68 -9.34
N PRO A 99 10.37 -16.37 -9.38
CA PRO A 99 11.60 -15.80 -9.92
C PRO A 99 11.42 -15.45 -11.40
N LEU A 100 11.91 -14.27 -11.82
CA LEU A 100 11.92 -13.85 -13.22
C LEU A 100 13.04 -14.56 -13.98
N THR A 101 12.72 -15.07 -15.18
CA THR A 101 13.72 -15.63 -16.10
C THR A 101 14.31 -14.54 -17.00
N LEU A 102 15.51 -14.74 -17.56
CA LEU A 102 16.14 -13.73 -18.43
C LEU A 102 15.29 -13.42 -19.67
N ASP A 103 14.72 -14.43 -20.31
CA ASP A 103 13.84 -14.24 -21.47
C ASP A 103 12.60 -13.40 -21.12
N GLU A 104 12.01 -13.65 -19.94
CA GLU A 104 10.88 -12.87 -19.44
C GLU A 104 11.28 -11.43 -19.09
N MET A 105 12.48 -11.22 -18.52
CA MET A 105 13.02 -9.89 -18.28
C MET A 105 13.13 -9.12 -19.60
N ASP A 106 13.67 -9.74 -20.65
CA ASP A 106 13.82 -9.09 -21.93
C ASP A 106 12.47 -8.86 -22.61
N TYR A 107 11.52 -9.79 -22.50
CA TYR A 107 10.17 -9.65 -23.04
C TYR A 107 9.41 -8.50 -22.37
N ILE A 108 9.53 -8.36 -21.04
CA ILE A 108 8.95 -7.23 -20.29
C ILE A 108 9.60 -5.92 -20.70
N GLN A 109 10.92 -5.88 -20.86
CA GLN A 109 11.66 -4.69 -21.28
C GLN A 109 11.34 -4.27 -22.72
N ARG A 110 11.20 -5.23 -23.64
CA ARG A 110 10.79 -5.00 -25.04
C ARG A 110 9.34 -4.55 -25.16
N GLY A 111 8.48 -4.91 -24.20
CA GLY A 111 7.09 -4.46 -24.14
C GLY A 111 6.06 -5.43 -24.74
N GLY A 112 6.44 -6.69 -24.96
CA GLY A 112 5.56 -7.72 -25.49
C GLY A 112 6.05 -8.35 -26.79
N PRO A 113 5.16 -9.07 -27.50
CA PRO A 113 5.44 -9.63 -28.81
C PRO A 113 5.18 -8.57 -29.90
N GLU A 114 5.97 -8.64 -30.97
CA GLU A 114 5.77 -7.82 -32.19
C GLU A 114 4.50 -8.21 -32.96
#